data_AF-C9JR83-F1
#
_entry.id   AF-C9JR83-F1
#
_cell.length_a   1.000
_cell.length_b   1.000
_cell.length_c   1.000
_cell.angle_alpha   90.00
_cell.angle_beta   90.00
_cell.angle_gamma   90.00
#
_symmetry.space_group_name_H-M   'P 1'
#
loop_
_entity.id
_entity.type
_entity.pdbx_description
1 polymer ?
#
loop_
_entity_poly.entity_id
_entity_poly.type
_entity_poly.pdbx_seq_one_letter_code
_entity_poly.pdbx_strand_id
1 'polypeptide(L)'
;MPRKGTQPSTARRREEGPPPPSPDGASSDAEPEPPSGRTESPATAAETASEELDNRSLEEILNSIPPPPPPAMTNEAGAPRLMITHIVNQNFKSYAGEKILGPFHKRFSCIIGPNGSGKSNVIDSMLFVFGYRAQKIRSKKLSVLIHNSDEHKDIQSCTVEVHFQKIIDKEGDDYEVIPNSNFYVSRTACRDNTSVYHISGKKKTFKDVGNLLRSHGIDLDHNRFLILQGEVEQIAMMKPKGQTEHDEGMLEYLEDIIGCGRLNEPIKVLCRRVEILNEHRGEKLNRVKMVEKEKDALEGEKNIAIEFLTLENEIFRKKNHVCQYYIYELQKRIAEMETQKEKIHEDTKEINEKSNILSNEMKAKNKDVKDTEKKLNKITKFIEENKEKFTQLDLEDVQVREKLKHATSKAKKLEKQLQKDKE
;
A
#
# COMPACT_ATOMS: atom_id res chain seq x y z
N MET A 1 0.22 -37.54 65.73
CA MET A 1 1.28 -36.86 66.51
C MET A 1 2.25 -36.19 65.55
N PRO A 2 2.64 -34.91 65.75
CA PRO A 2 3.71 -34.26 64.99
C PRO A 2 5.06 -34.26 65.72
N ARG A 3 6.16 -34.10 64.97
CA ARG A 3 7.44 -33.55 65.46
C ARG A 3 7.97 -32.59 64.39
N LYS A 4 8.12 -31.29 64.74
CA LYS A 4 9.39 -30.55 64.92
C LYS A 4 10.27 -30.54 63.66
N GLY A 5 10.75 -29.41 63.12
CA GLY A 5 10.88 -28.01 63.59
C GLY A 5 12.18 -27.44 62.99
N THR A 6 12.47 -26.13 62.85
CA THR A 6 11.83 -24.88 63.30
C THR A 6 12.30 -23.75 62.33
N GLN A 7 11.66 -22.56 62.31
CA GLN A 7 12.10 -21.39 61.52
C GLN A 7 13.17 -20.51 62.26
N PRO A 8 13.33 -19.17 62.03
CA PRO A 8 14.46 -18.60 61.28
C PRO A 8 15.23 -17.50 62.08
N SER A 9 15.95 -16.58 61.41
CA SER A 9 15.81 -15.09 61.57
C SER A 9 17.10 -14.22 61.53
N THR A 10 17.03 -13.12 60.73
CA THR A 10 17.59 -11.75 60.93
C THR A 10 19.05 -11.42 61.34
N ALA A 11 19.80 -10.85 60.38
CA ALA A 11 20.23 -9.42 60.27
C ALA A 11 21.07 -8.66 61.34
N ARG A 12 22.19 -8.04 60.86
CA ARG A 12 22.82 -6.71 61.18
C ARG A 12 24.20 -6.66 60.48
N ARG A 13 24.74 -5.63 59.80
CA ARG A 13 24.53 -4.16 59.59
C ARG A 13 25.33 -3.20 60.51
N ARG A 14 26.30 -2.48 59.89
CA ARG A 14 27.01 -1.23 60.29
C ARG A 14 27.86 -0.74 59.07
N GLU A 15 28.30 0.51 58.81
CA GLU A 15 28.24 1.86 59.45
C GLU A 15 29.27 2.11 60.59
N GLU A 16 30.17 3.11 60.60
CA GLU A 16 30.53 4.28 59.74
C GLU A 16 32.09 4.47 59.71
N GLY A 17 32.71 5.28 58.84
CA GLY A 17 33.01 6.73 59.06
C GLY A 17 34.36 7.17 58.41
N PRO A 18 34.71 8.49 58.30
CA PRO A 18 35.53 9.01 57.17
C PRO A 18 36.83 9.84 57.57
N PRO A 19 37.36 10.89 56.86
CA PRO A 19 38.81 11.07 56.59
C PRO A 19 39.47 12.33 57.24
N PRO A 20 40.80 12.59 57.07
CA PRO A 20 41.33 13.67 56.17
C PRO A 20 42.81 13.43 55.70
N PRO A 21 43.69 14.42 55.39
CA PRO A 21 43.71 15.46 54.32
C PRO A 21 45.01 15.47 53.44
N SER A 22 45.11 16.40 52.47
CA SER A 22 46.35 16.81 51.76
C SER A 22 47.20 17.83 52.55
N PRO A 23 48.45 18.14 52.11
CA PRO A 23 48.72 19.48 51.54
C PRO A 23 49.79 19.54 50.41
N ASP A 24 50.00 20.75 49.86
CA ASP A 24 50.72 21.07 48.60
C ASP A 24 52.25 21.32 48.71
N GLY A 25 52.93 21.49 47.56
CA GLY A 25 54.37 21.84 47.51
C GLY A 25 54.97 22.22 46.14
N ALA A 26 54.81 23.50 45.72
CA ALA A 26 55.71 24.30 44.86
C ALA A 26 56.09 23.87 43.39
N SER A 27 55.38 24.46 42.43
CA SER A 27 55.87 25.23 41.24
C SER A 27 57.27 25.00 40.60
N SER A 28 57.29 24.85 39.27
CA SER A 28 58.20 25.60 38.35
C SER A 28 57.69 25.56 36.89
N ASP A 29 58.05 26.58 36.09
CA ASP A 29 57.61 26.75 34.68
C ASP A 29 58.45 25.96 33.66
N ALA A 30 57.81 25.47 32.59
CA ALA A 30 58.45 25.17 31.30
C ALA A 30 57.42 24.98 30.17
N GLU A 31 57.52 25.78 29.08
CA GLU A 31 57.08 25.34 27.74
C GLU A 31 58.14 24.38 27.17
N PRO A 32 57.80 23.45 26.24
CA PRO A 32 58.01 23.81 24.83
C PRO A 32 57.05 23.17 23.79
N GLU A 33 57.20 23.73 22.57
CA GLU A 33 56.72 23.40 21.21
C GLU A 33 56.15 22.01 20.83
N PRO A 34 55.32 21.95 19.76
CA PRO A 34 54.64 20.73 19.31
C PRO A 34 55.51 19.81 18.41
N PRO A 35 55.41 18.47 18.58
CA PRO A 35 56.05 17.51 17.67
C PRO A 35 55.26 17.32 16.37
N SER A 36 56.01 17.16 15.27
CA SER A 36 55.49 17.04 13.91
C SER A 36 55.00 15.63 13.53
N GLY A 37 54.16 15.60 12.49
CA GLY A 37 54.07 14.53 11.48
C GLY A 37 54.07 13.07 11.95
N ARG A 38 52.87 12.48 12.06
CA ARG A 38 52.70 11.03 11.91
C ARG A 38 52.05 10.70 10.57
N THR A 39 52.68 9.80 9.83
CA THR A 39 52.11 9.15 8.64
C THR A 39 50.93 8.28 9.07
N GLU A 40 49.73 8.58 8.56
CA GLU A 40 48.57 7.70 8.75
C GLU A 40 48.63 6.52 7.78
N SER A 41 48.52 5.31 8.33
CA SER A 41 48.24 4.10 7.55
C SER A 41 46.79 4.15 7.07
N PRO A 42 46.47 3.79 5.81
CA PRO A 42 45.10 3.84 5.31
C PRO A 42 44.23 2.78 5.99
N ALA A 43 43.50 3.18 7.03
CA ALA A 43 42.50 2.35 7.69
C ALA A 43 41.19 2.38 6.90
N THR A 44 40.58 1.20 6.74
CA THR A 44 39.13 1.01 6.55
C THR A 44 38.45 1.97 5.55
N ALA A 45 38.90 1.97 4.30
CA ALA A 45 38.00 2.25 3.17
C ALA A 45 37.04 1.07 2.99
N ALA A 46 36.14 0.87 3.97
CA ALA A 46 35.05 -0.09 3.86
C ALA A 46 34.06 0.48 2.85
N GLU A 47 33.86 -0.22 1.74
CA GLU A 47 33.10 0.27 0.60
C GLU A 47 31.62 0.40 0.96
N THR A 48 31.18 1.61 1.33
CA THR A 48 29.78 2.03 1.14
C THR A 48 29.51 2.25 -0.34
N ALA A 49 29.68 1.18 -1.13
CA ALA A 49 29.02 1.05 -2.41
C ALA A 49 27.52 1.24 -2.15
N SER A 50 26.93 2.26 -2.76
CA SER A 50 25.48 2.37 -2.83
C SER A 50 24.99 1.13 -3.57
N GLU A 51 24.36 0.19 -2.87
CA GLU A 51 23.88 -1.05 -3.46
C GLU A 51 22.81 -0.73 -4.51
N GLU A 52 23.24 -0.62 -5.77
CA GLU A 52 22.34 -0.51 -6.90
C GLU A 52 21.47 -1.77 -6.93
N LEU A 53 20.17 -1.57 -6.65
CA LEU A 53 19.16 -2.59 -6.90
C LEU A 53 19.34 -3.08 -8.33
N ASP A 54 19.52 -4.39 -8.50
CA ASP A 54 19.66 -5.02 -9.81
C ASP A 54 18.32 -4.87 -10.57
N ASN A 55 18.22 -3.75 -11.28
CA ASN A 55 17.01 -3.26 -11.91
C ASN A 55 16.61 -4.06 -13.16
N ARG A 56 17.40 -5.08 -13.53
CA ARG A 56 17.06 -6.03 -14.59
C ARG A 56 15.65 -6.59 -14.39
N SER A 57 14.93 -6.79 -15.48
CA SER A 57 13.62 -7.44 -15.39
C SER A 57 13.76 -8.89 -14.93
N LEU A 58 12.70 -9.46 -14.35
CA LEU A 58 12.71 -10.87 -13.95
C LEU A 58 12.89 -11.80 -15.17
N GLU A 59 12.45 -11.35 -16.35
CA GLU A 59 12.66 -12.01 -17.64
C GLU A 59 14.13 -11.91 -18.08
N GLU A 60 14.81 -10.76 -17.95
CA GLU A 60 16.26 -10.65 -18.20
C GLU A 60 17.09 -11.54 -17.28
N ILE A 61 16.75 -11.60 -15.98
CA ILE A 61 17.44 -12.46 -15.02
C ILE A 61 17.29 -13.93 -15.44
N LEU A 62 16.08 -14.39 -15.78
CA LEU A 62 15.83 -15.77 -16.23
C LEU A 62 16.47 -16.07 -17.60
N ASN A 63 16.42 -15.13 -18.54
CA ASN A 63 17.02 -15.27 -19.87
C ASN A 63 18.55 -15.19 -19.84
N SER A 64 19.15 -14.64 -18.78
CA SER A 64 20.61 -14.65 -18.57
C SER A 64 21.15 -16.01 -18.11
N ILE A 65 20.28 -16.94 -17.68
CA ILE A 65 20.68 -18.28 -17.24
C ILE A 65 21.07 -19.10 -18.49
N PRO A 66 22.33 -19.55 -18.63
CA PRO A 66 22.71 -20.40 -19.75
C PRO A 66 21.94 -21.73 -19.70
N PRO A 67 21.54 -22.30 -20.85
CA PRO A 67 20.84 -23.57 -20.89
C PRO A 67 21.66 -24.68 -20.21
N PRO A 68 21.01 -25.73 -19.66
CA PRO A 68 21.74 -26.84 -19.07
C PRO A 68 22.69 -27.45 -20.12
N PRO A 69 23.94 -27.80 -19.76
CA PRO A 69 24.83 -28.49 -20.68
C PRO A 69 24.17 -29.81 -21.10
N PRO A 70 24.11 -30.14 -22.41
CA PRO A 70 23.54 -31.41 -22.84
C PRO A 70 24.38 -32.56 -22.28
N PRO A 71 23.75 -33.70 -21.93
CA PRO A 71 24.48 -34.86 -21.41
C PRO A 71 25.54 -35.31 -22.44
N ALA A 72 26.79 -35.38 -22.00
CA ALA A 72 27.96 -35.55 -22.87
C ALA A 72 27.94 -36.83 -23.73
N MET A 73 27.23 -37.86 -23.27
CA MET A 73 27.01 -39.12 -23.98
C MET A 73 25.63 -39.67 -23.64
N THR A 74 24.92 -40.23 -24.62
CA THR A 74 23.82 -41.17 -24.35
C THR A 74 24.41 -42.58 -24.16
N ASN A 75 24.08 -43.25 -23.06
CA ASN A 75 24.49 -44.64 -22.80
C ASN A 75 23.60 -45.65 -23.57
N GLU A 76 23.29 -45.34 -24.82
CA GLU A 76 22.44 -46.15 -25.70
C GLU A 76 23.29 -47.20 -26.43
N ALA A 77 22.79 -48.44 -26.51
CA ALA A 77 23.48 -49.50 -27.23
C ALA A 77 23.56 -49.16 -28.73
N GLY A 78 24.78 -49.06 -29.27
CA GLY A 78 25.04 -48.62 -30.64
C GLY A 78 25.30 -47.11 -30.79
N ALA A 79 25.30 -46.32 -29.72
CA ALA A 79 25.69 -44.91 -29.78
C ALA A 79 27.19 -44.75 -30.17
N PRO A 80 27.53 -43.80 -31.05
CA PRO A 80 28.91 -43.61 -31.50
C PRO A 80 29.75 -42.86 -30.47
N ARG A 81 30.81 -43.49 -29.97
CA ARG A 81 31.73 -42.91 -28.97
C ARG A 81 33.09 -42.54 -29.56
N LEU A 82 33.75 -41.57 -28.93
CA LEU A 82 35.12 -41.19 -29.29
C LEU A 82 36.14 -42.12 -28.60
N MET A 83 37.19 -42.47 -29.33
CA MET A 83 38.32 -43.27 -28.87
C MET A 83 39.64 -42.56 -29.24
N ILE A 84 40.64 -42.61 -28.35
CA ILE A 84 42.03 -42.29 -28.70
C ILE A 84 42.64 -43.56 -29.33
N THR A 85 43.15 -43.45 -30.55
CA THR A 85 43.77 -44.56 -31.27
C THR A 85 45.25 -44.70 -30.93
N HIS A 86 45.98 -43.58 -30.93
CA HIS A 86 47.39 -43.47 -30.59
C HIS A 86 47.74 -42.02 -30.23
N ILE A 87 48.93 -41.83 -29.65
CA ILE A 87 49.54 -40.51 -29.40
C ILE A 87 50.90 -40.47 -30.11
N VAL A 88 51.19 -39.38 -30.81
CA VAL A 88 52.50 -39.15 -31.44
C VAL A 88 53.25 -38.11 -30.62
N ASN A 89 54.34 -38.53 -29.96
CA ASN A 89 55.24 -37.66 -29.22
C ASN A 89 56.47 -37.34 -30.06
N GLN A 90 56.71 -36.07 -30.33
CA GLN A 90 57.92 -35.59 -31.01
C GLN A 90 58.73 -34.69 -30.07
N ASN A 91 59.91 -35.18 -29.66
CA ASN A 91 60.83 -34.48 -28.75
C ASN A 91 60.21 -34.07 -27.40
N PHE A 92 59.31 -34.87 -26.82
CA PHE A 92 58.58 -34.51 -25.59
C PHE A 92 59.18 -35.21 -24.34
N LYS A 93 59.66 -34.44 -23.37
CA LYS A 93 60.25 -34.92 -22.09
C LYS A 93 61.30 -36.03 -22.27
N SER A 94 60.93 -37.28 -22.06
CA SER A 94 61.81 -38.46 -22.19
C SER A 94 61.86 -39.05 -23.60
N TYR A 95 61.00 -38.60 -24.51
CA TYR A 95 60.86 -39.13 -25.86
C TYR A 95 61.71 -38.30 -26.83
N ALA A 96 62.91 -38.80 -27.13
CA ALA A 96 63.79 -38.29 -28.18
C ALA A 96 63.24 -38.62 -29.58
N GLY A 97 63.27 -37.66 -30.50
CA GLY A 97 62.73 -37.83 -31.86
C GLY A 97 61.22 -38.09 -31.85
N GLU A 98 60.72 -38.76 -32.89
CA GLU A 98 59.33 -39.18 -32.98
C GLU A 98 59.12 -40.56 -32.33
N LYS A 99 58.10 -40.67 -31.49
CA LYS A 99 57.68 -41.90 -30.79
C LYS A 99 56.15 -42.01 -30.80
N ILE A 100 55.67 -43.07 -31.43
CA ILE A 100 54.24 -43.42 -31.45
C ILE A 100 53.92 -44.26 -30.20
N LEU A 101 52.91 -43.83 -29.45
CA LEU A 101 52.37 -44.50 -28.27
C LEU A 101 51.01 -45.09 -28.64
N GLY A 102 50.96 -46.40 -28.86
CA GLY A 102 49.76 -47.12 -29.26
C GLY A 102 50.06 -48.38 -30.09
N PRO A 103 49.05 -48.99 -30.71
CA PRO A 103 47.64 -48.61 -30.64
C PRO A 103 47.07 -48.81 -29.23
N PHE A 104 46.22 -47.90 -28.78
CA PHE A 104 45.43 -48.10 -27.56
C PHE A 104 44.26 -49.05 -27.86
N HIS A 105 43.90 -49.88 -26.89
CA HIS A 105 42.78 -50.79 -27.00
C HIS A 105 41.45 -50.10 -26.66
N LYS A 106 40.39 -50.41 -27.43
CA LYS A 106 39.10 -49.69 -27.47
C LYS A 106 38.30 -49.64 -26.17
N ARG A 107 38.58 -50.52 -25.20
CA ARG A 107 37.85 -50.59 -23.91
C ARG A 107 38.75 -50.16 -22.74
N PHE A 108 39.94 -50.72 -22.63
CA PHE A 108 40.88 -50.47 -21.54
C PHE A 108 42.31 -50.76 -22.00
N SER A 109 43.26 -49.94 -21.57
CA SER A 109 44.71 -50.08 -21.84
C SER A 109 45.50 -49.83 -20.55
N CYS A 110 46.46 -50.69 -20.22
CA CYS A 110 47.30 -50.53 -19.02
C CYS A 110 48.73 -50.13 -19.41
N ILE A 111 49.30 -49.13 -18.70
CA ILE A 111 50.66 -48.63 -18.95
C ILE A 111 51.59 -49.15 -17.85
N ILE A 112 52.34 -50.21 -18.17
CA ILE A 112 53.29 -50.87 -17.25
C ILE A 112 54.75 -50.56 -17.59
N GLY A 113 55.67 -50.87 -16.67
CA GLY A 113 57.11 -50.64 -16.83
C GLY A 113 57.82 -50.29 -15.51
N PRO A 114 59.17 -50.28 -15.47
CA PRO A 114 59.93 -49.99 -14.25
C PRO A 114 59.78 -48.53 -13.78
N ASN A 115 60.25 -48.22 -12.58
CA ASN A 115 60.24 -46.84 -12.08
C ASN A 115 61.25 -45.98 -12.85
N GLY A 116 60.94 -44.69 -13.03
CA GLY A 116 61.72 -43.78 -13.89
C GLY A 116 61.49 -43.91 -15.41
N SER A 117 60.91 -45.01 -15.91
CA SER A 117 60.74 -45.30 -17.36
C SER A 117 59.76 -44.40 -18.15
N GLY A 118 59.41 -43.23 -17.62
CA GLY A 118 58.55 -42.27 -18.33
C GLY A 118 57.06 -42.64 -18.41
N LYS A 119 56.57 -43.68 -17.71
CA LYS A 119 55.13 -44.06 -17.68
C LYS A 119 54.19 -42.87 -17.54
N SER A 120 54.43 -42.02 -16.53
CA SER A 120 53.63 -40.82 -16.25
C SER A 120 53.76 -39.73 -17.33
N ASN A 121 54.80 -39.78 -18.16
CA ASN A 121 54.99 -38.82 -19.25
C ASN A 121 53.98 -39.05 -20.38
N VAL A 122 53.36 -40.23 -20.48
CA VAL A 122 52.21 -40.48 -21.38
C VAL A 122 51.01 -39.62 -20.95
N ILE A 123 50.72 -39.57 -19.64
CA ILE A 123 49.66 -38.71 -19.08
C ILE A 123 50.06 -37.23 -19.21
N ASP A 124 51.32 -36.87 -18.96
CA ASP A 124 51.82 -35.51 -19.21
C ASP A 124 51.65 -35.07 -20.68
N SER A 125 51.75 -36.00 -21.64
CA SER A 125 51.52 -35.74 -23.07
C SER A 125 50.06 -35.38 -23.34
N MET A 126 49.13 -36.14 -22.76
CA MET A 126 47.69 -35.83 -22.81
C MET A 126 47.39 -34.47 -22.15
N LEU A 127 47.85 -34.25 -20.93
CA LEU A 127 47.65 -32.98 -20.19
C LEU A 127 48.17 -31.76 -20.97
N PHE A 128 49.32 -31.92 -21.65
CA PHE A 128 49.88 -30.88 -22.51
C PHE A 128 48.97 -30.55 -23.70
N VAL A 129 48.45 -31.55 -24.43
CA VAL A 129 47.51 -31.31 -25.56
C VAL A 129 46.15 -30.78 -25.09
N PHE A 130 45.65 -31.23 -23.94
CA PHE A 130 44.42 -30.73 -23.33
C PHE A 130 44.57 -29.35 -22.65
N GLY A 131 45.75 -28.74 -22.71
CA GLY A 131 45.94 -27.32 -22.34
C GLY A 131 46.19 -27.04 -20.86
N TYR A 132 46.40 -28.06 -20.04
CA TYR A 132 46.64 -27.91 -18.60
C TYR A 132 47.83 -26.98 -18.31
N ARG A 133 47.78 -26.28 -17.16
CA ARG A 133 48.89 -25.44 -16.68
C ARG A 133 50.14 -26.30 -16.46
N ALA A 134 51.32 -25.80 -16.82
CA ALA A 134 52.58 -26.54 -16.72
C ALA A 134 52.86 -27.14 -15.33
N GLN A 135 52.38 -26.49 -14.27
CA GLN A 135 52.42 -26.99 -12.89
C GLN A 135 51.73 -28.37 -12.72
N LYS A 136 50.51 -28.56 -13.27
CA LYS A 136 49.83 -29.88 -13.29
C LYS A 136 50.56 -30.89 -14.20
N ILE A 137 51.28 -30.42 -15.22
CA ILE A 137 52.21 -31.20 -16.06
C ILE A 137 53.58 -31.42 -15.35
N ARG A 138 53.67 -31.14 -14.04
CA ARG A 138 54.86 -31.35 -13.20
C ARG A 138 56.11 -30.63 -13.74
N SER A 139 55.94 -29.40 -14.25
CA SER A 139 57.00 -28.64 -14.92
C SER A 139 56.84 -27.12 -14.71
N LYS A 140 57.96 -26.39 -14.51
CA LYS A 140 57.90 -24.95 -14.18
C LYS A 140 57.71 -24.02 -15.38
N LYS A 141 58.06 -24.45 -16.59
CA LYS A 141 57.96 -23.69 -17.86
C LYS A 141 57.65 -24.63 -19.02
N LEU A 142 57.08 -24.11 -20.11
CA LEU A 142 56.79 -24.91 -21.31
C LEU A 142 58.06 -25.37 -22.03
N SER A 143 59.14 -24.59 -22.02
CA SER A 143 60.42 -24.99 -22.60
C SER A 143 61.07 -26.22 -21.92
N VAL A 144 60.65 -26.57 -20.70
CA VAL A 144 61.11 -27.78 -19.97
C VAL A 144 60.36 -29.04 -20.42
N LEU A 145 59.31 -28.91 -21.24
CA LEU A 145 58.65 -30.04 -21.89
C LEU A 145 59.40 -30.53 -23.13
N ILE A 146 60.31 -29.73 -23.67
CA ILE A 146 61.17 -30.09 -24.80
C ILE A 146 62.25 -31.06 -24.30
N HIS A 147 62.45 -32.15 -25.03
CA HIS A 147 63.50 -33.11 -24.76
C HIS A 147 64.89 -32.45 -24.84
N ASN A 148 65.75 -32.78 -23.87
CA ASN A 148 67.12 -32.33 -23.80
C ASN A 148 67.96 -33.48 -23.22
N SER A 149 68.95 -33.95 -23.97
CA SER A 149 69.84 -35.04 -23.61
C SER A 149 71.23 -34.82 -24.20
N ASP A 150 72.23 -35.59 -23.76
CA ASP A 150 73.60 -35.38 -24.25
C ASP A 150 73.77 -35.63 -25.75
N GLU A 151 72.89 -36.43 -26.35
CA GLU A 151 72.84 -36.73 -27.78
C GLU A 151 72.03 -35.70 -28.59
N HIS A 152 71.12 -34.95 -27.95
CA HIS A 152 70.19 -34.01 -28.59
C HIS A 152 69.99 -32.71 -27.77
N LYS A 153 70.94 -31.78 -27.85
CA LYS A 153 70.97 -30.53 -27.06
C LYS A 153 70.22 -29.33 -27.68
N ASP A 154 70.11 -29.30 -29.01
CA ASP A 154 69.67 -28.12 -29.77
C ASP A 154 68.25 -28.22 -30.36
N ILE A 155 67.39 -29.02 -29.73
CA ILE A 155 65.97 -29.09 -30.08
C ILE A 155 65.30 -27.73 -29.77
N GLN A 156 64.56 -27.20 -30.74
CA GLN A 156 63.90 -25.88 -30.68
C GLN A 156 62.41 -25.95 -30.34
N SER A 157 61.77 -27.09 -30.56
CA SER A 157 60.35 -27.32 -30.27
C SER A 157 60.05 -28.80 -29.99
N CYS A 158 58.96 -29.03 -29.27
CA CYS A 158 58.34 -30.35 -29.12
C CYS A 158 56.89 -30.29 -29.58
N THR A 159 56.41 -31.37 -30.20
CA THR A 159 55.02 -31.52 -30.65
C THR A 159 54.44 -32.77 -30.02
N VAL A 160 53.19 -32.71 -29.57
CA VAL A 160 52.41 -33.88 -29.18
C VAL A 160 51.10 -33.87 -29.95
N GLU A 161 50.73 -35.02 -30.50
CA GLU A 161 49.47 -35.24 -31.21
C GLU A 161 48.64 -36.33 -30.52
N VAL A 162 47.36 -36.08 -30.27
CA VAL A 162 46.40 -37.09 -29.83
C VAL A 162 45.45 -37.38 -31.00
N HIS A 163 45.46 -38.63 -31.48
CA HIS A 163 44.70 -39.06 -32.66
C HIS A 163 43.39 -39.74 -32.25
N PHE A 164 42.26 -39.10 -32.53
CA PHE A 164 40.92 -39.53 -32.17
C PHE A 164 40.17 -40.15 -33.36
N GLN A 165 39.23 -41.05 -33.06
CA GLN A 165 38.37 -41.73 -34.02
C GLN A 165 37.00 -42.01 -33.36
N LYS A 166 35.91 -41.95 -34.13
CA LYS A 166 34.59 -42.41 -33.63
C LYS A 166 34.38 -43.88 -33.98
N ILE A 167 33.95 -44.64 -32.99
CA ILE A 167 33.62 -46.06 -33.12
C ILE A 167 32.21 -46.34 -32.60
N ILE A 168 31.54 -47.29 -33.24
CA ILE A 168 30.31 -47.93 -32.76
C ILE A 168 30.73 -49.33 -32.31
N ASP A 169 30.58 -49.66 -31.01
CA ASP A 169 30.75 -51.04 -30.57
C ASP A 169 29.61 -51.91 -31.13
N LYS A 170 29.96 -53.10 -31.62
CA LYS A 170 28.99 -54.13 -32.01
C LYS A 170 28.84 -55.15 -30.89
N GLU A 171 27.88 -56.07 -31.04
CA GLU A 171 27.75 -57.22 -30.16
C GLU A 171 29.06 -58.04 -30.16
N GLY A 172 29.51 -58.48 -28.98
CA GLY A 172 30.80 -59.17 -28.81
C GLY A 172 31.98 -58.21 -28.57
N ASP A 173 33.05 -58.34 -29.37
CA ASP A 173 34.24 -57.49 -29.26
C ASP A 173 34.70 -56.83 -30.58
N ASP A 174 33.89 -56.92 -31.63
CA ASP A 174 34.07 -56.10 -32.84
C ASP A 174 33.66 -54.64 -32.60
N TYR A 175 34.04 -53.77 -33.54
CA TYR A 175 33.61 -52.37 -33.59
C TYR A 175 33.63 -51.87 -35.04
N GLU A 176 32.79 -50.90 -35.36
CA GLU A 176 32.78 -50.23 -36.65
C GLU A 176 33.32 -48.81 -36.52
N VAL A 177 34.32 -48.48 -37.34
CA VAL A 177 34.87 -47.12 -37.46
C VAL A 177 33.95 -46.29 -38.34
N ILE A 178 33.49 -45.14 -37.84
CA ILE A 178 32.73 -44.22 -38.69
C ILE A 178 33.69 -43.59 -39.71
N PRO A 179 33.43 -43.73 -41.03
CA PRO A 179 34.28 -43.17 -42.06
C PRO A 179 34.36 -41.64 -41.94
N ASN A 180 35.53 -41.07 -42.22
CA ASN A 180 35.83 -39.64 -42.08
C ASN A 180 35.65 -39.05 -40.66
N SER A 181 35.53 -39.88 -39.61
CA SER A 181 35.48 -39.43 -38.21
C SER A 181 36.83 -39.19 -37.55
N ASN A 182 37.93 -39.55 -38.22
CA ASN A 182 39.28 -39.41 -37.70
C ASN A 182 39.69 -37.93 -37.65
N PHE A 183 40.15 -37.47 -36.49
CA PHE A 183 40.79 -36.17 -36.35
C PHE A 183 41.89 -36.23 -35.30
N TYR A 184 42.91 -35.41 -35.43
CA TYR A 184 43.91 -35.23 -34.39
C TYR A 184 43.94 -33.80 -33.87
N VAL A 185 44.22 -33.66 -32.58
CA VAL A 185 44.57 -32.39 -31.94
C VAL A 185 46.05 -32.47 -31.62
N SER A 186 46.83 -31.52 -32.11
CA SER A 186 48.24 -31.41 -31.75
C SER A 186 48.61 -30.05 -31.19
N ARG A 187 49.56 -30.07 -30.26
CA ARG A 187 50.13 -28.89 -29.63
C ARG A 187 51.63 -28.90 -29.81
N THR A 188 52.17 -27.83 -30.37
CA THR A 188 53.62 -27.58 -30.47
C THR A 188 53.99 -26.53 -29.42
N ALA A 189 55.02 -26.79 -28.63
CA ALA A 189 55.65 -25.78 -27.76
C ALA A 189 57.06 -25.47 -28.26
N CYS A 190 57.42 -24.19 -28.26
CA CYS A 190 58.70 -23.69 -28.71
C CYS A 190 59.58 -23.25 -27.53
N ARG A 191 60.89 -23.16 -27.74
CA ARG A 191 61.90 -22.84 -26.71
C ARG A 191 61.74 -21.43 -26.12
N ASP A 192 61.04 -20.55 -26.82
CA ASP A 192 60.58 -19.22 -26.38
C ASP A 192 59.43 -19.26 -25.35
N ASN A 193 58.84 -20.43 -25.08
CA ASN A 193 57.63 -20.68 -24.27
C ASN A 193 56.30 -20.30 -24.94
N THR A 194 56.28 -20.02 -26.24
CA THR A 194 55.02 -19.99 -26.99
C THR A 194 54.50 -21.42 -27.20
N SER A 195 53.19 -21.57 -27.41
CA SER A 195 52.62 -22.84 -27.85
C SER A 195 51.48 -22.62 -28.85
N VAL A 196 51.46 -23.41 -29.91
CA VAL A 196 50.47 -23.34 -30.99
C VAL A 196 49.66 -24.63 -31.03
N TYR A 197 48.34 -24.50 -31.18
CA TYR A 197 47.43 -25.63 -31.40
C TYR A 197 47.14 -25.80 -32.89
N HIS A 198 47.06 -27.05 -33.32
CA HIS A 198 46.61 -27.46 -34.64
C HIS A 198 45.50 -28.51 -34.48
N ILE A 199 44.46 -28.41 -35.31
CA ILE A 199 43.40 -29.41 -35.44
C ILE A 199 43.53 -29.97 -36.86
N SER A 200 43.92 -31.24 -36.98
CA SER A 200 44.18 -31.91 -38.26
C SER A 200 45.04 -31.06 -39.20
N GLY A 201 46.19 -30.60 -38.70
CA GLY A 201 47.16 -29.74 -39.39
C GLY A 201 46.80 -28.25 -39.47
N LYS A 202 45.55 -27.85 -39.20
CA LYS A 202 45.11 -26.44 -39.32
C LYS A 202 45.30 -25.69 -37.99
N LYS A 203 46.07 -24.59 -38.00
CA LYS A 203 46.31 -23.74 -36.82
C LYS A 203 45.01 -23.17 -36.26
N LYS A 204 44.80 -23.30 -34.96
CA LYS A 204 43.56 -22.95 -34.25
C LYS A 204 43.84 -22.37 -32.85
N THR A 205 42.85 -21.75 -32.23
CA THR A 205 42.94 -21.27 -30.84
C THR A 205 42.59 -22.39 -29.85
N PHE A 206 42.97 -22.24 -28.59
CA PHE A 206 42.54 -23.16 -27.53
C PHE A 206 41.01 -23.21 -27.37
N LYS A 207 40.31 -22.09 -27.59
CA LYS A 207 38.83 -22.05 -27.57
C LYS A 207 38.22 -22.89 -28.71
N ASP A 208 38.80 -22.89 -29.90
CA ASP A 208 38.37 -23.78 -30.99
C ASP A 208 38.55 -25.26 -30.62
N VAL A 209 39.68 -25.61 -29.99
CA VAL A 209 40.00 -26.98 -29.53
C VAL A 209 39.02 -27.43 -28.45
N GLY A 210 38.77 -26.57 -27.45
CA GLY A 210 37.78 -26.82 -26.39
C GLY A 210 36.36 -27.00 -26.95
N ASN A 211 35.93 -26.14 -27.89
CA ASN A 211 34.63 -26.28 -28.54
C ASN A 211 34.51 -27.58 -29.36
N LEU A 212 35.58 -27.99 -30.06
CA LEU A 212 35.58 -29.27 -30.79
C LEU A 212 35.46 -30.45 -29.82
N LEU A 213 36.25 -30.48 -28.75
CA LEU A 213 36.22 -31.57 -27.76
C LEU A 213 34.90 -31.59 -26.97
N ARG A 214 34.34 -30.43 -26.63
CA ARG A 214 33.02 -30.29 -25.98
C ARG A 214 31.88 -30.82 -26.85
N SER A 215 31.91 -30.58 -28.17
CA SER A 215 30.95 -31.22 -29.11
C SER A 215 31.15 -32.73 -29.31
N HIS A 216 32.16 -33.30 -28.65
CA HIS A 216 32.42 -34.74 -28.53
C HIS A 216 32.30 -35.26 -27.09
N GLY A 217 31.71 -34.48 -26.17
CA GLY A 217 31.49 -34.86 -24.78
C GLY A 217 32.70 -34.71 -23.84
N ILE A 218 33.83 -34.17 -24.32
CA ILE A 218 35.04 -33.95 -23.51
C ILE A 218 35.12 -32.47 -23.12
N ASP A 219 34.82 -32.17 -21.85
CA ASP A 219 34.92 -30.80 -21.34
C ASP A 219 36.31 -30.48 -20.76
N LEU A 220 36.95 -29.45 -21.30
CA LEU A 220 38.28 -28.98 -20.85
C LEU A 220 38.24 -27.90 -19.77
N ASP A 221 37.07 -27.34 -19.45
CA ASP A 221 36.97 -26.30 -18.43
C ASP A 221 36.91 -26.95 -17.03
N HIS A 222 36.05 -27.96 -16.84
CA HIS A 222 35.89 -28.65 -15.55
C HIS A 222 36.82 -29.86 -15.35
N ASN A 223 37.54 -30.29 -16.38
CA ASN A 223 38.74 -31.17 -16.29
C ASN A 223 38.57 -32.57 -15.64
N ARG A 224 37.33 -33.07 -15.44
CA ARG A 224 37.02 -34.26 -14.61
C ARG A 224 37.35 -35.63 -15.23
N PHE A 225 37.83 -35.67 -16.46
CA PHE A 225 38.14 -36.93 -17.18
C PHE A 225 39.59 -37.41 -16.96
N LEU A 226 40.41 -36.63 -16.24
CA LEU A 226 41.78 -36.98 -15.86
C LEU A 226 41.92 -36.87 -14.33
N ILE A 227 42.48 -37.92 -13.73
CA ILE A 227 42.77 -37.98 -12.29
C ILE A 227 44.28 -38.10 -12.12
N LEU A 228 44.91 -37.11 -11.49
CA LEU A 228 46.34 -37.07 -11.27
C LEU A 228 46.74 -37.79 -9.97
N GLN A 229 48.02 -38.14 -9.87
CA GLN A 229 48.61 -38.63 -8.62
C GLN A 229 48.46 -37.56 -7.53
N GLY A 230 47.76 -37.91 -6.45
CA GLY A 230 47.45 -37.01 -5.32
C GLY A 230 46.08 -36.34 -5.41
N GLU A 231 45.41 -36.28 -6.57
CA GLU A 231 44.07 -35.67 -6.64
C GLU A 231 43.01 -36.50 -5.90
N VAL A 232 43.16 -37.83 -5.83
CA VAL A 232 42.28 -38.70 -5.02
C VAL A 232 42.43 -38.40 -3.52
N GLU A 233 43.64 -38.09 -3.05
CA GLU A 233 43.92 -37.70 -1.66
C GLU A 233 43.39 -36.30 -1.38
N GLN A 234 43.54 -35.37 -2.32
CA GLN A 234 42.96 -34.03 -2.23
C GLN A 234 41.43 -34.09 -2.13
N ILE A 235 40.76 -34.88 -2.99
CA ILE A 235 39.30 -35.09 -2.94
C ILE A 235 38.86 -35.68 -1.59
N ALA A 236 39.59 -36.67 -1.07
CA ALA A 236 39.30 -37.26 0.26
C ALA A 236 39.52 -36.26 1.42
N MET A 237 40.31 -35.21 1.21
CA MET A 237 40.61 -34.15 2.18
C MET A 237 39.84 -32.84 1.91
N MET A 238 38.92 -32.81 0.93
CA MET A 238 38.09 -31.64 0.66
C MET A 238 37.16 -31.36 1.86
N LYS A 239 37.05 -30.08 2.22
CA LYS A 239 36.08 -29.64 3.24
C LYS A 239 34.66 -29.83 2.70
N PRO A 240 33.64 -30.05 3.56
CA PRO A 240 32.25 -30.17 3.10
C PRO A 240 31.73 -28.96 2.30
N LYS A 241 32.30 -27.78 2.55
CA LYS A 241 32.05 -26.53 1.84
C LYS A 241 33.34 -25.70 1.80
N GLY A 242 33.52 -24.90 0.76
CA GLY A 242 34.57 -23.89 0.68
C GLY A 242 34.54 -22.87 1.81
N GLN A 243 35.70 -22.52 2.35
CA GLN A 243 35.84 -21.47 3.39
C GLN A 243 36.03 -20.06 2.81
N THR A 244 36.42 -19.96 1.54
CA THR A 244 36.51 -18.71 0.77
C THR A 244 35.96 -18.96 -0.64
N GLU A 245 35.69 -17.89 -1.39
CA GLU A 245 35.18 -17.97 -2.78
C GLU A 245 36.20 -18.54 -3.78
N HIS A 246 37.38 -18.99 -3.32
CA HIS A 246 38.45 -19.61 -4.11
C HIS A 246 38.93 -20.94 -3.52
N ASP A 247 38.26 -21.46 -2.49
CA ASP A 247 38.54 -22.74 -1.83
C ASP A 247 37.43 -23.73 -2.24
N GLU A 248 37.66 -24.53 -3.27
CA GLU A 248 36.67 -25.50 -3.77
C GLU A 248 36.42 -26.59 -2.71
N GLY A 249 35.21 -26.61 -2.12
CA GLY A 249 34.74 -27.66 -1.23
C GLY A 249 33.98 -28.77 -1.96
N MET A 250 33.61 -29.81 -1.22
CA MET A 250 32.88 -30.96 -1.76
C MET A 250 31.47 -30.58 -2.26
N LEU A 251 30.83 -29.59 -1.64
CA LEU A 251 29.55 -29.03 -2.12
C LEU A 251 29.74 -28.35 -3.48
N GLU A 252 30.67 -27.42 -3.58
CA GLU A 252 30.96 -26.67 -4.81
C GLU A 252 31.34 -27.63 -5.96
N TYR A 253 32.20 -28.62 -5.67
CA TYR A 253 32.56 -29.69 -6.60
C TYR A 253 31.34 -30.51 -7.08
N LEU A 254 30.33 -30.73 -6.23
CA LEU A 254 29.09 -31.46 -6.57
C LEU A 254 28.02 -30.56 -7.23
N GLU A 255 28.04 -29.25 -7.00
CA GLU A 255 27.21 -28.29 -7.73
C GLU A 255 27.69 -28.15 -9.17
N ASP A 256 29.01 -28.08 -9.38
CA ASP A 256 29.59 -28.07 -10.72
C ASP A 256 29.58 -29.48 -11.36
N ILE A 257 29.65 -30.55 -10.55
CA ILE A 257 28.89 -31.81 -10.71
C ILE A 257 27.76 -31.78 -11.74
N ILE A 258 26.64 -31.24 -11.24
CA ILE A 258 25.29 -31.29 -11.81
C ILE A 258 25.05 -30.12 -12.78
N GLY A 259 25.92 -29.10 -12.78
CA GLY A 259 25.70 -27.84 -13.49
C GLY A 259 24.69 -26.94 -12.77
N CYS A 260 24.65 -27.01 -11.43
CA CYS A 260 23.84 -26.16 -10.57
C CYS A 260 24.44 -24.75 -10.39
N GLY A 261 25.78 -24.60 -10.45
CA GLY A 261 26.45 -23.31 -10.21
C GLY A 261 25.88 -22.13 -11.01
N ARG A 262 25.44 -22.37 -12.26
CA ARG A 262 24.76 -21.38 -13.13
C ARG A 262 23.44 -20.79 -12.56
N LEU A 263 22.86 -21.41 -11.53
CA LEU A 263 21.63 -20.98 -10.87
C LEU A 263 21.92 -20.19 -9.58
N ASN A 264 23.10 -20.36 -8.99
CA ASN A 264 23.42 -19.80 -7.67
C ASN A 264 23.38 -18.26 -7.65
N GLU A 265 23.93 -17.61 -8.67
CA GLU A 265 23.87 -16.14 -8.81
C GLU A 265 22.43 -15.63 -9.03
N PRO A 266 21.65 -16.11 -10.04
CA PRO A 266 20.24 -15.77 -10.19
C PRO A 266 19.42 -15.97 -8.91
N ILE A 267 19.62 -17.08 -8.19
CA ILE A 267 18.91 -17.35 -6.93
C ILE A 267 19.28 -16.33 -5.85
N LYS A 268 20.57 -16.01 -5.65
CA LYS A 268 21.02 -14.98 -4.69
C LYS A 268 20.36 -13.61 -4.99
N VAL A 269 20.35 -13.19 -6.25
CA VAL A 269 19.72 -11.92 -6.68
C VAL A 269 18.21 -11.92 -6.42
N LEU A 270 17.51 -13.00 -6.78
CA LEU A 270 16.07 -13.12 -6.58
C LEU A 270 15.69 -13.19 -5.09
N CYS A 271 16.47 -13.88 -4.25
CA CYS A 271 16.28 -13.90 -2.79
C CYS A 271 16.36 -12.49 -2.20
N ARG A 272 17.45 -11.75 -2.48
CA ARG A 272 17.63 -10.37 -2.01
C ARG A 272 16.48 -9.45 -2.47
N ARG A 273 16.02 -9.60 -3.72
CA ARG A 273 14.87 -8.85 -4.25
C ARG A 273 13.56 -9.19 -3.52
N VAL A 274 13.35 -10.45 -3.13
CA VAL A 274 12.19 -10.89 -2.34
C VAL A 274 12.25 -10.39 -0.90
N GLU A 275 13.43 -10.31 -0.30
CA GLU A 275 13.63 -9.74 1.05
C GLU A 275 13.21 -8.26 1.08
N ILE A 276 13.77 -7.43 0.18
CA ILE A 276 13.47 -6.00 0.08
C ILE A 276 11.98 -5.74 -0.25
N LEU A 277 11.36 -6.58 -1.09
CA LEU A 277 9.92 -6.51 -1.36
C LEU A 277 9.05 -6.88 -0.14
N ASN A 278 9.52 -7.79 0.73
CA ASN A 278 8.83 -8.11 1.98
C ASN A 278 8.98 -6.99 3.02
N GLU A 279 10.12 -6.30 3.09
CA GLU A 279 10.30 -5.12 3.95
C GLU A 279 9.36 -3.98 3.53
N HIS A 280 9.36 -3.61 2.24
CA HIS A 280 8.42 -2.62 1.69
C HIS A 280 6.94 -3.01 1.89
N ARG A 281 6.62 -4.31 1.86
CA ARG A 281 5.28 -4.82 2.20
C ARG A 281 4.97 -4.67 3.69
N GLY A 282 5.95 -4.95 4.56
CA GLY A 282 5.83 -4.79 6.01
C GLY A 282 5.58 -3.34 6.43
N GLU A 283 6.34 -2.40 5.87
CA GLU A 283 6.15 -0.95 6.10
C GLU A 283 4.74 -0.50 5.69
N LYS A 284 4.31 -0.84 4.47
CA LYS A 284 2.97 -0.48 3.95
C LYS A 284 1.84 -1.12 4.77
N LEU A 285 2.00 -2.39 5.18
CA LEU A 285 1.04 -3.07 6.06
C LEU A 285 0.92 -2.39 7.42
N ASN A 286 2.05 -1.97 8.01
CA ASN A 286 2.06 -1.26 9.28
C ASN A 286 1.39 0.12 9.17
N ARG A 287 1.65 0.86 8.08
CA ARG A 287 1.00 2.15 7.80
C ARG A 287 -0.52 2.02 7.64
N VAL A 288 -0.99 1.00 6.90
CA VAL A 288 -2.43 0.70 6.78
C VAL A 288 -3.04 0.40 8.16
N LYS A 289 -2.40 -0.46 8.97
CA LYS A 289 -2.86 -0.80 10.32
C LYS A 289 -2.91 0.38 11.30
N MET A 290 -2.16 1.46 11.07
CA MET A 290 -2.29 2.68 11.86
C MET A 290 -3.54 3.47 11.45
N VAL A 291 -3.74 3.67 10.14
CA VAL A 291 -4.94 4.37 9.61
C VAL A 291 -6.23 3.60 9.91
N GLU A 292 -6.21 2.26 9.89
CA GLU A 292 -7.35 1.43 10.30
C GLU A 292 -7.72 1.68 11.77
N LYS A 293 -6.74 1.75 12.69
CA LYS A 293 -6.98 2.07 14.11
C LYS A 293 -7.51 3.48 14.32
N GLU A 294 -7.01 4.46 13.57
CA GLU A 294 -7.49 5.85 13.61
C GLU A 294 -8.95 5.94 13.12
N LYS A 295 -9.27 5.27 12.00
CA LYS A 295 -10.65 5.13 11.51
C LYS A 295 -11.56 4.49 12.57
N ASP A 296 -11.16 3.36 13.13
CA ASP A 296 -12.01 2.57 14.03
C ASP A 296 -12.23 3.27 15.38
N ALA A 297 -11.28 4.10 15.84
CA ALA A 297 -11.47 4.99 16.98
C ALA A 297 -12.52 6.09 16.69
N LEU A 298 -12.45 6.73 15.51
CA LEU A 298 -13.39 7.78 15.08
C LEU A 298 -14.80 7.25 14.73
N GLU A 299 -14.93 5.96 14.40
CA GLU A 299 -16.22 5.31 14.11
C GLU A 299 -17.21 5.42 15.30
N GLY A 300 -16.70 5.40 16.54
CA GLY A 300 -17.52 5.61 17.74
C GLY A 300 -18.13 7.01 17.82
N GLU A 301 -17.30 8.05 17.71
CA GLU A 301 -17.75 9.46 17.77
C GLU A 301 -18.70 9.80 16.62
N LYS A 302 -18.39 9.31 15.41
CA LYS A 302 -19.25 9.37 14.22
C LYS A 302 -20.65 8.81 14.52
N ASN A 303 -20.74 7.64 15.15
CA ASN A 303 -22.02 6.99 15.40
C ASN A 303 -22.85 7.76 16.44
N ILE A 304 -22.22 8.34 17.48
CA ILE A 304 -22.88 9.22 18.45
C ILE A 304 -23.41 10.50 17.77
N ALA A 305 -22.63 11.10 16.86
CA ALA A 305 -23.06 12.28 16.11
C ALA A 305 -24.25 11.97 15.16
N ILE A 306 -24.27 10.79 14.54
CA ILE A 306 -25.40 10.32 13.74
C ILE A 306 -26.63 10.10 14.63
N GLU A 307 -26.49 9.46 15.78
CA GLU A 307 -27.60 9.21 16.72
C GLU A 307 -28.23 10.55 17.17
N PHE A 308 -27.41 11.52 17.59
CA PHE A 308 -27.86 12.88 17.92
C PHE A 308 -28.65 13.53 16.77
N LEU A 309 -28.13 13.50 15.55
CA LEU A 309 -28.81 14.07 14.38
C LEU A 309 -30.12 13.36 14.05
N THR A 310 -30.21 12.04 14.25
CA THR A 310 -31.48 11.31 14.08
C THR A 310 -32.50 11.70 15.15
N LEU A 311 -32.08 11.82 16.42
CA LEU A 311 -32.93 12.20 17.54
C LEU A 311 -33.44 13.65 17.40
N GLU A 312 -32.60 14.59 16.95
CA GLU A 312 -33.01 15.97 16.65
C GLU A 312 -34.07 16.00 15.53
N ASN A 313 -33.88 15.21 14.47
CA ASN A 313 -34.87 15.06 13.41
C ASN A 313 -36.19 14.44 13.91
N GLU A 314 -36.15 13.48 14.83
CA GLU A 314 -37.36 12.94 15.46
C GLU A 314 -38.06 14.01 16.33
N ILE A 315 -37.32 14.73 17.16
CA ILE A 315 -37.85 15.84 17.97
C ILE A 315 -38.51 16.89 17.07
N PHE A 316 -37.90 17.23 15.93
CA PHE A 316 -38.47 18.17 14.96
C PHE A 316 -39.76 17.62 14.32
N ARG A 317 -39.79 16.34 13.93
CA ARG A 317 -41.00 15.66 13.40
C ARG A 317 -42.13 15.64 14.43
N LYS A 318 -41.85 15.31 15.69
CA LYS A 318 -42.84 15.30 16.78
C LYS A 318 -43.37 16.71 17.08
N LYS A 319 -42.50 17.72 17.13
CA LYS A 319 -42.91 19.14 17.24
C LYS A 319 -43.81 19.55 16.06
N ASN A 320 -43.47 19.15 14.84
CA ASN A 320 -44.28 19.45 13.65
C ASN A 320 -45.68 18.84 13.74
N HIS A 321 -45.83 17.57 14.16
CA HIS A 321 -47.13 16.96 14.43
C HIS A 321 -47.93 17.70 15.51
N VAL A 322 -47.29 18.15 16.60
CA VAL A 322 -47.96 18.95 17.65
C VAL A 322 -48.46 20.29 17.08
N CYS A 323 -47.65 20.97 16.25
CA CYS A 323 -48.09 22.18 15.55
C CYS A 323 -49.25 21.91 14.57
N GLN A 324 -49.19 20.81 13.81
CA GLN A 324 -50.28 20.39 12.90
C GLN A 324 -51.59 20.13 13.67
N TYR A 325 -51.50 19.46 14.82
CA TYR A 325 -52.65 19.24 15.70
C TYR A 325 -53.25 20.56 16.22
N TYR A 326 -52.42 21.49 16.69
CA TYR A 326 -52.90 22.81 17.11
C TYR A 326 -53.51 23.62 15.96
N ILE A 327 -52.96 23.56 14.74
CA ILE A 327 -53.54 24.19 13.55
C ILE A 327 -54.92 23.59 13.27
N TYR A 328 -55.07 22.27 13.31
CA TYR A 328 -56.35 21.59 13.12
C TYR A 328 -57.39 21.95 14.21
N GLU A 329 -56.99 22.00 15.48
CA GLU A 329 -57.89 22.38 16.57
C GLU A 329 -58.33 23.85 16.45
N LEU A 330 -57.42 24.76 16.07
CA LEU A 330 -57.75 26.16 15.80
C LEU A 330 -58.67 26.30 14.58
N GLN A 331 -58.42 25.56 13.49
CA GLN A 331 -59.30 25.54 12.31
C GLN A 331 -60.71 25.04 12.68
N LYS A 332 -60.83 24.00 13.50
CA LYS A 332 -62.11 23.49 14.00
C LYS A 332 -62.85 24.55 14.84
N ARG A 333 -62.15 25.25 15.74
CA ARG A 333 -62.71 26.37 16.53
C ARG A 333 -63.12 27.56 15.67
N ILE A 334 -62.37 27.86 14.61
CA ILE A 334 -62.73 28.90 13.63
C ILE A 334 -64.04 28.52 12.92
N ALA A 335 -64.15 27.30 12.39
CA ALA A 335 -65.39 26.84 11.75
C ALA A 335 -66.60 26.79 12.72
N GLU A 336 -66.38 26.43 14.00
CA GLU A 336 -67.40 26.51 15.05
C GLU A 336 -67.84 27.95 15.32
N MET A 337 -66.91 28.92 15.38
CA MET A 337 -67.26 30.34 15.49
C MET A 337 -67.88 30.92 14.21
N GLU A 338 -67.50 30.44 13.03
CA GLU A 338 -68.08 30.88 11.76
C GLU A 338 -69.53 30.42 11.63
N THR A 339 -69.85 29.16 11.95
CA THR A 339 -71.25 28.69 11.98
C THR A 339 -72.09 29.36 13.08
N GLN A 340 -71.48 29.78 14.21
CA GLN A 340 -72.17 30.62 15.20
C GLN A 340 -72.42 32.04 14.67
N LYS A 341 -71.44 32.64 14.00
CA LYS A 341 -71.53 33.96 13.37
C LYS A 341 -72.56 33.98 12.23
N GLU A 342 -72.65 32.92 11.44
CA GLU A 342 -73.67 32.75 10.39
C GLU A 342 -75.07 32.70 11.00
N LYS A 343 -75.30 31.89 12.04
CA LYS A 343 -76.58 31.86 12.77
C LYS A 343 -76.94 33.22 13.36
N ILE A 344 -76.02 33.86 14.07
CA ILE A 344 -76.24 35.21 14.63
C ILE A 344 -76.52 36.22 13.51
N HIS A 345 -75.91 36.08 12.33
CA HIS A 345 -76.17 36.94 11.17
C HIS A 345 -77.54 36.66 10.52
N GLU A 346 -78.02 35.42 10.52
CA GLU A 346 -79.36 35.00 10.08
C GLU A 346 -80.43 35.47 11.07
N ASP A 347 -80.25 35.24 12.38
CA ASP A 347 -81.07 35.81 13.46
C ASP A 347 -81.14 37.34 13.35
N THR A 348 -80.00 38.00 13.07
CA THR A 348 -79.94 39.46 12.89
C THR A 348 -80.67 39.91 11.62
N LYS A 349 -80.65 39.13 10.53
CA LYS A 349 -81.46 39.42 9.33
C LYS A 349 -82.93 39.30 9.65
N GLU A 350 -83.38 38.21 10.27
CA GLU A 350 -84.77 38.04 10.69
C GLU A 350 -85.23 39.17 11.61
N ILE A 351 -84.43 39.54 12.62
CA ILE A 351 -84.75 40.64 13.53
C ILE A 351 -84.79 41.98 12.80
N ASN A 352 -83.89 42.22 11.83
CA ASN A 352 -83.88 43.44 11.03
C ASN A 352 -85.07 43.48 10.05
N GLU A 353 -85.49 42.37 9.45
CA GLU A 353 -86.71 42.29 8.63
C GLU A 353 -87.97 42.54 9.47
N LYS A 354 -88.11 41.86 10.62
CA LYS A 354 -89.19 42.09 11.59
C LYS A 354 -89.20 43.53 12.09
N SER A 355 -88.03 44.13 12.33
CA SER A 355 -87.87 45.54 12.71
C SER A 355 -88.25 46.50 11.57
N ASN A 356 -87.92 46.19 10.31
CA ASN A 356 -88.35 46.98 9.16
C ASN A 356 -89.85 46.90 8.91
N ILE A 357 -90.47 45.74 9.13
CA ILE A 357 -91.94 45.58 9.12
C ILE A 357 -92.55 46.45 10.23
N LEU A 358 -92.14 46.31 11.49
CA LEU A 358 -92.61 47.16 12.59
C LEU A 358 -92.32 48.66 12.34
N SER A 359 -91.20 49.01 11.72
CA SER A 359 -90.86 50.39 11.36
C SER A 359 -91.83 50.96 10.33
N ASN A 360 -92.26 50.15 9.36
CA ASN A 360 -93.23 50.54 8.34
C ASN A 360 -94.66 50.59 8.89
N GLU A 361 -95.04 49.66 9.78
CA GLU A 361 -96.28 49.75 10.55
C GLU A 361 -96.31 50.99 11.45
N MET A 362 -95.20 51.29 12.15
CA MET A 362 -95.06 52.50 12.95
C MET A 362 -95.11 53.77 12.11
N LYS A 363 -94.57 53.79 10.88
CA LYS A 363 -94.72 54.92 9.94
C LYS A 363 -96.18 55.09 9.51
N ALA A 364 -96.90 53.99 9.22
CA ALA A 364 -98.33 54.04 8.90
C ALA A 364 -99.15 54.55 10.09
N LYS A 365 -99.01 53.94 11.27
CA LYS A 365 -99.67 54.36 12.53
C LYS A 365 -99.37 55.83 12.86
N ASN A 366 -98.12 56.29 12.72
CA ASN A 366 -97.78 57.71 12.94
C ASN A 366 -98.38 58.65 11.89
N LYS A 367 -98.60 58.19 10.65
CA LYS A 367 -99.33 58.96 9.63
C LYS A 367 -100.81 59.07 10.00
N ASP A 368 -101.43 57.96 10.43
CA ASP A 368 -102.82 57.93 10.90
C ASP A 368 -103.02 58.80 12.13
N VAL A 369 -102.09 58.77 13.09
CA VAL A 369 -102.06 59.67 14.25
C VAL A 369 -101.96 61.12 13.78
N LYS A 370 -101.00 61.49 12.92
CA LYS A 370 -100.88 62.87 12.40
C LYS A 370 -102.11 63.35 11.63
N ASP A 371 -102.76 62.48 10.87
CA ASP A 371 -104.00 62.82 10.17
C ASP A 371 -105.22 62.85 11.11
N THR A 372 -105.11 62.25 12.30
CA THR A 372 -106.07 62.40 13.41
C THR A 372 -105.82 63.68 14.21
N GLU A 373 -104.56 64.02 14.52
CA GLU A 373 -104.16 65.31 15.12
C GLU A 373 -104.60 66.50 14.27
N LYS A 374 -104.47 66.42 12.94
CA LYS A 374 -104.99 67.44 12.01
C LYS A 374 -106.51 67.62 12.09
N LYS A 375 -107.27 66.54 12.30
CA LYS A 375 -108.73 66.60 12.50
C LYS A 375 -109.05 67.20 13.88
N LEU A 376 -108.34 66.77 14.91
CA LEU A 376 -108.51 67.24 16.29
C LEU A 376 -108.19 68.75 16.39
N ASN A 377 -107.05 69.21 15.88
CA ASN A 377 -106.68 70.64 15.87
C ASN A 377 -107.65 71.53 15.09
N LYS A 378 -108.29 71.02 14.02
CA LYS A 378 -109.38 71.75 13.34
C LYS A 378 -110.61 71.91 14.24
N ILE A 379 -110.96 70.88 15.01
CA ILE A 379 -112.05 70.92 15.99
C ILE A 379 -111.68 71.83 17.17
N THR A 380 -110.45 71.79 17.68
CA THR A 380 -109.98 72.67 18.77
C THR A 380 -110.11 74.14 18.39
N LYS A 381 -109.61 74.54 17.21
CA LYS A 381 -109.78 75.92 16.72
C LYS A 381 -111.25 76.34 16.60
N PHE A 382 -112.10 75.45 16.09
CA PHE A 382 -113.54 75.71 16.00
C PHE A 382 -114.21 75.84 17.38
N ILE A 383 -113.66 75.22 18.43
CA ILE A 383 -114.11 75.40 19.82
C ILE A 383 -113.60 76.74 20.39
N GLU A 384 -112.34 77.12 20.13
CA GLU A 384 -111.77 78.40 20.58
C GLU A 384 -112.50 79.59 19.94
N GLU A 385 -112.67 79.60 18.61
CA GLU A 385 -113.40 80.64 17.88
C GLU A 385 -114.86 80.82 18.32
N ASN A 386 -115.47 79.82 18.95
CA ASN A 386 -116.82 79.91 19.51
C ASN A 386 -116.82 80.29 21.00
N LYS A 387 -115.78 79.93 21.77
CA LYS A 387 -115.55 80.42 23.13
C LYS A 387 -115.31 81.93 23.15
N GLU A 388 -114.47 82.46 22.25
CA GLU A 388 -114.19 83.90 22.18
C GLU A 388 -115.48 84.72 21.95
N LYS A 389 -116.31 84.29 20.99
CA LYS A 389 -117.63 84.89 20.70
C LYS A 389 -118.56 84.85 21.91
N PHE A 390 -118.58 83.73 22.65
CA PHE A 390 -119.36 83.62 23.89
C PHE A 390 -118.86 84.61 24.95
N THR A 391 -117.55 84.70 25.19
CA THR A 391 -116.97 85.62 26.19
C THR A 391 -117.16 87.10 25.86
N GLN A 392 -117.31 87.49 24.59
CA GLN A 392 -117.63 88.87 24.21
C GLN A 392 -119.07 89.23 24.61
N LEU A 393 -120.05 88.35 24.34
CA LEU A 393 -121.46 88.58 24.65
C LEU A 393 -121.73 88.64 26.16
N ASP A 394 -121.08 87.80 26.95
CA ASP A 394 -121.17 87.81 28.43
C ASP A 394 -120.70 89.16 29.02
N LEU A 395 -119.68 89.77 28.39
CA LEU A 395 -119.06 91.02 28.86
C LEU A 395 -119.96 92.24 28.57
N GLU A 396 -120.77 92.21 27.52
CA GLU A 396 -121.77 93.26 27.23
C GLU A 396 -122.95 93.23 28.21
N ASP A 397 -123.50 92.05 28.52
CA ASP A 397 -124.63 91.92 29.45
C ASP A 397 -124.29 92.38 30.88
N VAL A 398 -123.07 92.10 31.36
CA VAL A 398 -122.58 92.61 32.65
C VAL A 398 -122.59 94.15 32.69
N GLN A 399 -122.10 94.83 31.64
CA GLN A 399 -122.06 96.30 31.60
C GLN A 399 -123.45 96.94 31.55
N VAL A 400 -124.46 96.27 30.96
CA VAL A 400 -125.85 96.74 30.95
C VAL A 400 -126.48 96.62 32.35
N ARG A 401 -126.23 95.51 33.05
CA ARG A 401 -126.77 95.25 34.39
C ARG A 401 -126.29 96.24 35.46
N GLU A 402 -125.03 96.69 35.40
CA GLU A 402 -124.52 97.68 36.36
C GLU A 402 -125.13 99.08 36.18
N LYS A 403 -125.26 99.54 34.92
CA LYS A 403 -125.91 100.82 34.58
C LYS A 403 -127.35 100.88 35.13
N LEU A 404 -128.07 99.76 35.06
CA LEU A 404 -129.45 99.63 35.53
C LEU A 404 -129.57 99.68 37.08
N LYS A 405 -128.60 99.11 37.81
CA LYS A 405 -128.51 99.25 39.29
C LYS A 405 -128.20 100.67 39.74
N HIS A 406 -127.35 101.41 39.02
CA HIS A 406 -127.02 102.80 39.37
C HIS A 406 -128.19 103.78 39.12
N ALA A 407 -129.01 103.56 38.09
CA ALA A 407 -130.21 104.37 37.86
C ALA A 407 -131.28 104.16 38.96
N THR A 408 -131.60 102.90 39.26
CA THR A 408 -132.67 102.54 40.22
C THR A 408 -132.35 102.93 41.67
N SER A 409 -131.08 102.98 42.05
CA SER A 409 -130.64 103.43 43.38
C SER A 409 -130.65 104.95 43.56
N LYS A 410 -130.54 105.76 42.49
CA LYS A 410 -130.73 107.22 42.55
C LYS A 410 -132.21 107.59 42.71
N ALA A 411 -133.12 106.95 41.97
CA ALA A 411 -134.55 107.23 42.03
C ALA A 411 -135.13 107.09 43.45
N LYS A 412 -134.89 105.94 44.11
CA LYS A 412 -135.39 105.63 45.46
C LYS A 412 -134.88 106.55 46.59
N LYS A 413 -133.84 107.37 46.34
CA LYS A 413 -133.39 108.38 47.30
C LYS A 413 -134.11 109.73 47.15
N LEU A 414 -134.51 110.08 45.93
CA LEU A 414 -135.26 111.33 45.67
C LEU A 414 -136.72 111.22 46.13
N GLU A 415 -137.38 110.07 45.95
CA GLU A 415 -138.74 109.85 46.45
C GLU A 415 -138.84 110.04 47.97
N LYS A 416 -137.88 109.51 48.74
CA LYS A 416 -137.85 109.65 50.21
C LYS A 416 -137.54 111.07 50.70
N GLN A 417 -137.01 111.94 49.84
CA GLN A 417 -136.80 113.35 50.17
C GLN A 417 -138.11 114.17 49.98
N LEU A 418 -138.97 113.78 49.03
CA LEU A 418 -140.22 114.48 48.73
C LEU A 418 -141.40 114.12 49.64
N GLN A 419 -141.39 112.94 50.28
CA GLN A 419 -142.50 112.44 51.08
C GLN A 419 -142.56 113.00 52.52
N LYS A 420 -141.62 113.87 52.92
CA LYS A 420 -141.56 114.44 54.29
C LYS A 420 -141.81 115.94 54.40
N ASP A 421 -141.86 116.67 53.28
CA ASP A 421 -142.09 118.12 53.26
C ASP A 421 -143.59 118.45 53.05
N LYS A 422 -144.51 117.65 53.61
CA LYS A 422 -145.97 117.78 53.38
C LYS A 422 -146.93 117.49 54.55
N GLU A 423 -146.44 117.06 55.71
CA GLU A 423 -147.12 117.06 57.01
C GLU A 423 -146.12 117.44 58.11
#